data_AF-A0ABD5S1Z7-F1
#
_entry.id   AF-A0ABD5S1Z7-F1
#
_cell.length_a   1.000
_cell.length_b   1.000
_cell.length_c   1.000
_cell.angle_alpha   90.00
_cell.angle_beta   90.00
_cell.angle_gamma   90.00
#
_symmetry.space_group_name_H-M   'P 1'
#
loop_
_entity.id
_entity.type
_entity.pdbx_description
1 polymer ?
#
loop_
_entity_poly.entity_id
_entity_poly.type
_entity_poly.pdbx_seq_one_letter_code
_entity_poly.pdbx_strand_id
1 'polypeptide(L)'
;MSRRLSPLSVPYRAVRKGASLVLTIAFAAFSGAMAITESVGGPLLAAGAVLLLVLALVGYEVAYYRRYEYELTADSLDIRSGVFSRRNREIPLRRVQNVDISRNAVQRALDIAAVDFETAGGSETEGSIEYVSFEEAKRLQREIARLKRGDDAGAEGEEEEREELFSLSDEELALVGLLSFDLRGPGILLFLASGSVPVASGLIEGIEGPVLALGGIAVLLLIVLVSWLAGIAVAVANYYGFTLSRADDELRYERGLLRRYDGSIPLDKVQTLTIEDNPLKRRFGYASLAIETAGYGPSTGDGGGPES
;
A
#
# COMPACT_ATOMS: atom_id res chain seq x y z
N MET A 1 4.63 -13.94 26.23
CA MET A 1 4.79 -15.18 25.43
C MET A 1 5.19 -14.79 24.03
N SER A 2 6.34 -15.26 23.57
CA SER A 2 6.80 -14.92 22.24
C SER A 2 6.03 -15.66 21.14
N ARG A 3 5.73 -14.94 20.07
CA ARG A 3 4.99 -15.41 18.89
C ARG A 3 5.84 -15.25 17.63
N ARG A 4 5.38 -15.89 16.56
CA ARG A 4 6.04 -15.93 15.25
C ARG A 4 5.08 -15.45 14.16
N LEU A 5 5.66 -15.16 13.00
CA LEU A 5 4.90 -14.85 11.79
C LEU A 5 3.97 -16.01 11.38
N SER A 6 3.06 -15.75 10.45
CA SER A 6 2.27 -16.82 9.82
C SER A 6 3.19 -17.73 8.99
N PRO A 7 3.00 -19.06 9.00
CA PRO A 7 3.73 -19.98 8.11
C PRO A 7 3.60 -19.62 6.62
N LEU A 8 2.45 -19.05 6.22
CA LEU A 8 2.18 -18.59 4.86
C LEU A 8 3.04 -17.38 4.44
N SER A 9 3.71 -16.74 5.39
CA SER A 9 4.68 -15.68 5.10
C SER A 9 5.88 -16.17 4.30
N VAL A 10 6.28 -17.44 4.44
CA VAL A 10 7.41 -18.03 3.69
C VAL A 10 7.12 -18.08 2.19
N PRO A 11 6.08 -18.80 1.70
CA PRO A 11 5.79 -18.84 0.27
C PRO A 11 5.45 -17.45 -0.27
N TYR A 12 4.74 -16.62 0.49
CA TYR A 12 4.41 -15.26 0.05
C TYR A 12 5.67 -14.39 -0.20
N ARG A 13 6.59 -14.32 0.78
CA ARG A 13 7.83 -13.55 0.63
C ARG A 13 8.74 -14.13 -0.44
N ALA A 14 8.82 -15.46 -0.55
CA ALA A 14 9.61 -16.14 -1.57
C ALA A 14 9.11 -15.80 -2.98
N VAL A 15 7.79 -15.81 -3.22
CA VAL A 15 7.22 -15.40 -4.51
C VAL A 15 7.43 -13.91 -4.77
N ARG A 16 7.17 -13.03 -3.78
CA ARG A 16 7.33 -11.58 -3.94
C ARG A 16 8.77 -11.18 -4.28
N LYS A 17 9.75 -11.73 -3.57
CA LYS A 17 11.19 -11.50 -3.85
C LYS A 17 11.68 -12.26 -5.08
N GLY A 18 11.09 -13.42 -5.37
CA GLY A 18 11.40 -14.21 -6.56
C GLY A 18 10.94 -13.51 -7.85
N ALA A 19 9.80 -12.81 -7.82
CA ALA A 19 9.31 -12.06 -8.98
C ALA A 19 10.26 -10.94 -9.41
N SER A 20 10.81 -10.16 -8.46
CA SER A 20 11.79 -9.11 -8.78
C SER A 20 13.10 -9.69 -9.31
N LEU A 21 13.53 -10.83 -8.78
CA LEU A 21 14.67 -11.57 -9.28
C LEU A 21 14.45 -12.07 -10.72
N VAL A 22 13.28 -12.64 -11.03
CA VAL A 22 12.92 -13.08 -12.38
C VAL A 22 12.95 -11.90 -13.36
N LEU A 23 12.38 -10.75 -12.99
CA LEU A 23 12.43 -9.54 -13.82
C LEU A 23 13.87 -9.05 -14.05
N THR A 24 14.70 -9.10 -13.00
CA THR A 24 16.12 -8.70 -13.09
C THR A 24 16.89 -9.65 -14.01
N ILE A 25 16.66 -10.96 -13.91
CA ILE A 25 17.26 -11.98 -14.80
C ILE A 25 16.77 -11.78 -16.24
N ALA A 26 15.47 -11.55 -16.45
CA ALA A 26 14.90 -11.30 -17.77
C ALA A 26 15.48 -10.03 -18.41
N PHE A 27 15.61 -8.96 -17.63
CA PHE A 27 16.26 -7.72 -18.09
C PHE A 27 17.73 -7.94 -18.44
N ALA A 28 18.49 -8.67 -17.62
CA ALA A 28 19.88 -9.01 -17.89
C ALA A 28 20.04 -9.92 -19.13
N ALA A 29 19.09 -10.83 -19.36
CA ALA A 29 19.04 -11.62 -20.58
C ALA A 29 18.83 -10.74 -21.81
N PHE A 30 17.84 -9.85 -21.73
CA PHE A 30 17.43 -8.97 -22.83
C PHE A 30 18.48 -7.90 -23.15
N SER A 31 19.21 -7.40 -22.16
CA SER A 31 20.26 -6.39 -22.33
C SER A 31 21.57 -6.94 -22.90
N GLY A 32 21.65 -8.26 -23.18
CA GLY A 32 22.86 -8.92 -23.65
C GLY A 32 23.91 -9.13 -22.55
N ALA A 33 23.61 -8.79 -21.30
CA ALA A 33 24.50 -9.01 -20.16
C ALA A 33 24.73 -10.50 -19.85
N MET A 34 23.87 -11.40 -20.36
CA MET A 34 24.00 -12.86 -20.23
C MET A 34 24.65 -13.54 -21.46
N ALA A 35 25.79 -13.00 -21.93
CA ALA A 35 26.64 -13.63 -22.96
C ALA A 35 27.14 -15.05 -22.60
N ILE A 36 26.99 -15.47 -21.33
CA ILE A 36 27.37 -16.79 -20.80
C ILE A 36 26.51 -17.94 -21.38
N THR A 37 25.36 -17.62 -21.99
CA THR A 37 24.44 -18.63 -22.56
C THR A 37 24.79 -19.10 -23.97
N GLU A 38 25.74 -18.45 -24.65
CA GLU A 38 26.11 -18.76 -26.05
C GLU A 38 27.08 -19.96 -26.20
N SER A 39 27.61 -20.49 -25.09
CA SER A 39 28.54 -21.62 -25.08
C SER A 39 27.86 -22.99 -25.01
N VAL A 40 28.51 -24.04 -25.53
CA VAL A 40 28.06 -25.44 -25.38
C VAL A 40 28.13 -25.83 -23.90
N GLY A 41 26.98 -25.85 -23.23
CA GLY A 41 26.84 -26.08 -21.77
C GLY A 41 26.33 -24.87 -20.99
N GLY A 42 26.32 -23.67 -21.58
CA GLY A 42 25.78 -22.45 -21.01
C GLY A 42 24.34 -22.59 -20.48
N PRO A 43 23.40 -23.20 -21.23
CA PRO A 43 22.03 -23.39 -20.76
C PRO A 43 21.90 -24.28 -19.50
N LEU A 44 22.70 -25.35 -19.39
CA LEU A 44 22.68 -26.24 -18.22
C LEU A 44 23.25 -25.55 -16.97
N LEU A 45 24.35 -24.80 -17.14
CA LEU A 45 24.92 -24.00 -16.05
C LEU A 45 23.96 -22.90 -15.60
N ALA A 46 23.28 -22.23 -16.54
CA ALA A 46 22.27 -21.23 -16.23
C ALA A 46 21.09 -21.83 -15.47
N ALA A 47 20.57 -22.98 -15.93
CA ALA A 47 19.49 -23.69 -15.23
C ALA A 47 19.90 -24.12 -13.81
N GLY A 48 21.12 -24.65 -13.65
CA GLY A 48 21.68 -25.01 -12.34
C GLY A 48 21.83 -23.80 -11.42
N ALA A 49 22.32 -22.66 -11.93
CA ALA A 49 22.44 -21.42 -11.17
C ALA A 49 21.07 -20.89 -10.72
N VAL A 50 20.08 -20.88 -11.61
CA VAL A 50 18.69 -20.47 -11.27
C VAL A 50 18.11 -21.38 -10.19
N LEU A 51 18.28 -22.70 -10.31
CA LEU A 51 17.82 -23.65 -9.30
C LEU A 51 18.46 -23.41 -7.93
N LEU A 52 19.78 -23.24 -7.88
CA LEU A 52 20.51 -22.94 -6.65
C LEU A 52 20.04 -21.62 -6.02
N LEU A 53 19.77 -20.61 -6.84
CA LEU A 53 19.28 -19.31 -6.41
C LEU A 53 17.87 -19.39 -5.82
N VAL A 54 16.97 -20.16 -6.44
CA VAL A 54 15.62 -20.44 -5.91
C VAL A 54 15.71 -21.19 -4.59
N LEU A 55 16.55 -22.22 -4.49
CA LEU A 55 16.75 -22.97 -3.24
C LEU A 55 17.35 -22.09 -2.14
N ALA A 56 18.31 -21.23 -2.46
CA ALA A 56 18.89 -20.28 -1.53
C ALA A 56 17.86 -19.26 -1.03
N LEU A 57 17.01 -18.74 -1.94
CA LEU A 57 15.92 -17.82 -1.60
C LEU A 57 14.92 -18.48 -0.64
N VAL A 58 14.43 -19.67 -0.98
CA VAL A 58 13.47 -20.41 -0.13
C VAL A 58 14.12 -20.77 1.22
N GLY A 59 15.37 -21.24 1.21
CA GLY A 59 16.12 -21.55 2.42
C GLY A 59 16.31 -20.34 3.32
N TYR A 60 16.61 -19.17 2.74
CA TYR A 60 16.67 -17.90 3.47
C TYR A 60 15.33 -17.52 4.08
N GLU A 61 14.22 -17.60 3.34
CA GLU A 61 12.89 -17.23 3.84
C GLU A 61 12.40 -18.17 4.95
N VAL A 62 12.73 -19.47 4.86
CA VAL A 62 12.50 -20.44 5.94
C VAL A 62 13.34 -20.11 7.17
N ALA A 63 14.63 -19.79 6.98
CA ALA A 63 15.52 -19.39 8.07
C ALA A 63 15.03 -18.10 8.74
N TYR A 64 14.56 -17.13 7.95
CA TYR A 64 13.98 -15.87 8.44
C TYR A 64 12.74 -16.14 9.27
N TYR A 65 11.79 -16.94 8.77
CA TYR A 65 10.59 -17.33 9.50
C TYR A 65 10.90 -18.01 10.84
N ARG A 66 11.87 -18.94 10.87
CA ARG A 66 12.26 -19.63 12.10
C ARG A 66 12.95 -18.74 13.13
N ARG A 67 13.60 -17.67 12.67
CA ARG A 67 14.39 -16.74 13.49
C ARG A 67 13.63 -15.48 13.87
N TYR A 68 12.50 -15.19 13.22
CA TYR A 68 11.65 -14.06 13.55
C TYR A 68 10.79 -14.36 14.76
N GLU A 69 10.82 -13.46 15.73
CA GLU A 69 10.10 -13.58 16.99
C GLU A 69 9.64 -12.19 17.43
N TYR A 70 8.43 -12.09 17.94
CA TYR A 70 7.95 -10.86 18.58
C TYR A 70 7.23 -11.18 19.89
N GLU A 71 7.24 -10.23 20.81
CA GLU A 71 6.61 -10.36 22.11
C GLU A 71 5.94 -9.05 22.49
N LEU A 72 4.66 -9.12 22.83
CA LEU A 72 3.91 -8.01 23.39
C LEU A 72 3.90 -8.15 24.91
N THR A 73 4.49 -7.18 25.60
CA THR A 73 4.51 -7.08 27.06
C THR A 73 3.49 -6.03 27.53
N ALA A 74 3.43 -5.76 28.83
CA ALA A 74 2.56 -4.71 29.38
C ALA A 74 3.01 -3.30 28.98
N ASP A 75 4.33 -3.10 28.73
CA ASP A 75 4.93 -1.78 28.55
C ASP A 75 5.57 -1.60 27.16
N SER A 76 5.90 -2.68 26.46
CA SER A 76 6.64 -2.66 25.19
C SER A 76 6.22 -3.75 24.22
N LEU A 77 6.49 -3.51 22.94
CA LEU A 77 6.50 -4.49 21.87
C LEU A 77 7.94 -4.76 21.44
N ASP A 78 8.41 -5.98 21.67
CA ASP A 78 9.75 -6.42 21.31
C ASP A 78 9.73 -7.22 20.01
N ILE A 79 10.53 -6.80 19.02
CA ILE A 79 10.64 -7.43 17.71
C ILE A 79 12.09 -7.86 17.46
N ARG A 80 12.30 -9.16 17.32
CA ARG A 80 13.59 -9.80 17.02
C ARG A 80 13.56 -10.38 15.61
N SER A 81 14.35 -9.82 14.70
CA SER A 81 14.33 -10.19 13.28
C SER A 81 15.73 -10.38 12.67
N GLY A 82 15.78 -10.98 11.48
CA GLY A 82 17.00 -11.16 10.70
C GLY A 82 17.65 -12.55 10.83
N VAL A 83 18.33 -12.96 9.74
CA VAL A 83 19.00 -14.27 9.62
C VAL A 83 20.49 -14.17 9.96
N PHE A 84 21.24 -13.41 9.16
CA PHE A 84 22.68 -13.22 9.32
C PHE A 84 23.01 -12.04 10.24
N SER A 85 22.34 -10.91 10.02
CA SER A 85 22.40 -9.75 10.92
C SER A 85 21.11 -9.69 11.73
N ARG A 86 21.26 -9.80 13.06
CA ARG A 86 20.13 -9.82 14.01
C ARG A 86 19.80 -8.38 14.40
N ARG A 87 18.51 -8.03 14.33
CA ARG A 87 17.97 -6.74 14.76
C ARG A 87 17.01 -6.97 15.91
N ASN A 88 17.23 -6.26 17.01
CA ASN A 88 16.32 -6.21 18.15
C ASN A 88 15.74 -4.79 18.23
N ARG A 89 14.41 -4.68 18.26
CA ARG A 89 13.69 -3.41 18.35
C ARG A 89 12.70 -3.53 19.50
N GLU A 90 12.86 -2.67 20.49
CA GLU A 90 11.91 -2.52 21.59
C GLU A 90 11.11 -1.23 21.35
N ILE A 91 9.79 -1.33 21.29
CA ILE A 91 8.87 -0.22 21.03
C ILE A 91 8.00 -0.03 22.28
N PRO A 92 8.27 0.98 23.13
CA PRO A 92 7.43 1.26 24.29
C PRO A 92 5.99 1.58 23.85
N LEU A 93 4.98 0.95 24.45
CA LEU A 93 3.57 1.12 24.08
C LEU A 93 3.10 2.58 24.25
N ARG A 94 3.64 3.28 25.24
CA ARG A 94 3.42 4.73 25.45
C ARG A 94 3.88 5.60 24.27
N ARG A 95 4.82 5.12 23.46
CA ARG A 95 5.27 5.81 22.24
C ARG A 95 4.43 5.44 21.02
N VAL A 96 3.72 4.31 21.03
CA VAL A 96 2.89 3.86 19.91
C VAL A 96 1.68 4.75 19.77
N GLN A 97 1.59 5.45 18.64
CA GLN A 97 0.48 6.33 18.32
C GLN A 97 -0.59 5.56 17.57
N ASN A 98 -0.23 5.03 16.41
CA ASN A 98 -1.15 4.34 15.50
C ASN A 98 -0.71 2.88 15.30
N VAL A 99 -1.69 2.01 15.11
CA VAL A 99 -1.51 0.62 14.76
C VAL A 99 -2.33 0.32 13.52
N ASP A 100 -1.67 0.35 12.38
CA ASP A 100 -2.31 0.16 11.08
C ASP A 100 -2.15 -1.29 10.62
N ILE A 101 -3.23 -1.88 10.15
CA ILE A 101 -3.24 -3.19 9.52
C ILE A 101 -3.41 -2.98 8.02
N SER A 102 -2.49 -3.50 7.22
CA SER A 102 -2.59 -3.46 5.76
C SER A 102 -2.53 -4.84 5.14
N ARG A 103 -3.41 -5.09 4.16
CA ARG A 103 -3.43 -6.35 3.39
C ARG A 103 -3.82 -6.15 1.92
N ASN A 104 -2.99 -6.62 1.00
CA ASN A 104 -3.35 -6.67 -0.42
C ASN A 104 -4.24 -7.87 -0.78
N ALA A 105 -4.76 -7.90 -2.01
CA ALA A 105 -5.67 -8.94 -2.48
C ALA A 105 -5.11 -10.37 -2.30
N VAL A 106 -3.81 -10.56 -2.55
CA VAL A 106 -3.15 -11.87 -2.36
C VAL A 106 -3.03 -12.21 -0.87
N GLN A 107 -2.66 -11.22 -0.04
CA GLN A 107 -2.58 -11.40 1.41
C GLN A 107 -3.94 -11.71 2.03
N ARG A 108 -5.04 -11.11 1.56
CA ARG A 108 -6.41 -11.48 1.95
C ARG A 108 -6.76 -12.92 1.61
N ALA A 109 -6.41 -13.36 0.41
CA ALA A 109 -6.64 -14.75 -0.01
C ALA A 109 -5.83 -15.77 0.83
N LEU A 110 -4.69 -15.34 1.37
CA LEU A 110 -3.83 -16.14 2.25
C LEU A 110 -4.11 -15.91 3.75
N ASP A 111 -5.11 -15.09 4.09
CA ASP A 111 -5.43 -14.68 5.47
C ASP A 111 -4.23 -14.16 6.29
N ILE A 112 -3.35 -13.40 5.63
CA ILE A 112 -2.21 -12.72 6.26
C ILE A 112 -2.34 -11.21 6.16
N ALA A 113 -1.71 -10.50 7.09
CA ALA A 113 -1.67 -9.05 7.12
C ALA A 113 -0.33 -8.53 7.66
N ALA A 114 0.03 -7.32 7.24
CA ALA A 114 1.09 -6.53 7.85
C ALA A 114 0.50 -5.65 8.95
N VAL A 115 1.22 -5.52 10.06
CA VAL A 115 0.90 -4.59 11.15
C VAL A 115 2.02 -3.58 11.27
N ASP A 116 1.70 -2.31 11.08
CA ASP A 116 2.63 -1.19 11.09
C ASP A 116 2.43 -0.39 12.38
N PHE A 117 3.52 -0.15 13.12
CA PHE A 117 3.52 0.58 14.39
C PHE A 117 4.21 1.93 14.20
N GLU A 118 3.45 2.99 14.41
CA GLU A 118 3.95 4.36 14.32
C GLU A 118 4.18 4.94 15.71
N THR A 119 5.25 5.72 15.90
CA THR A 119 5.57 6.28 17.22
C THR A 119 5.79 7.79 17.22
N ALA A 120 5.66 8.38 18.41
CA ALA A 120 6.01 9.78 18.62
C ALA A 120 7.50 10.04 18.33
N GLY A 121 7.76 11.04 17.48
CA GLY A 121 9.10 11.58 17.23
C GLY A 121 9.74 11.19 15.89
N GLY A 122 9.03 10.51 15.00
CA GLY A 122 9.51 10.19 13.64
C GLY A 122 8.37 10.13 12.63
N SER A 123 8.66 10.48 11.38
CA SER A 123 7.70 10.42 10.26
C SER A 123 7.63 9.03 9.60
N GLU A 124 8.35 8.05 10.13
CA GLU A 124 8.47 6.70 9.57
C GLU A 124 7.96 5.66 10.58
N THR A 125 7.47 4.54 10.06
CA THR A 125 7.10 3.36 10.84
C THR A 125 8.29 2.91 11.71
N GLU A 126 8.15 2.98 13.04
CA GLU A 126 9.21 2.61 14.00
C GLU A 126 9.45 1.09 14.00
N GLY A 127 8.42 0.31 13.68
CA GLY A 127 8.54 -1.11 13.41
C GLY A 127 7.32 -1.68 12.72
N SER A 128 7.51 -2.76 11.96
CA SER A 128 6.43 -3.49 11.31
C SER A 128 6.58 -5.00 11.51
N ILE A 129 5.43 -5.66 11.67
CA ILE A 129 5.31 -7.12 11.62
C ILE A 129 4.66 -7.45 10.28
N GLU A 130 5.50 -7.73 9.27
CA GLU A 130 5.02 -7.74 7.89
C GLU A 130 4.02 -8.85 7.54
N TYR A 131 3.93 -9.96 8.30
CA TYR A 131 3.02 -11.07 7.96
C TYR A 131 2.60 -11.93 9.17
N VAL A 132 1.50 -11.56 9.81
CA VAL A 132 0.77 -12.40 10.80
C VAL A 132 -0.58 -12.81 10.22
N SER A 133 -1.30 -13.75 10.86
CA SER A 133 -2.70 -14.00 10.46
C SER A 133 -3.55 -12.74 10.69
N PHE A 134 -4.63 -12.58 9.93
CA PHE A 134 -5.50 -11.40 10.10
C PHE A 134 -6.09 -11.33 11.52
N GLU A 135 -6.46 -12.47 12.09
CA GLU A 135 -6.92 -12.58 13.48
C GLU A 135 -5.86 -12.09 14.48
N GLU A 136 -4.60 -12.47 14.27
CA GLU A 136 -3.48 -12.05 15.12
C GLU A 136 -3.19 -10.56 14.97
N ALA A 137 -3.29 -10.00 13.76
CA ALA A 137 -3.19 -8.56 13.53
C ALA A 137 -4.27 -7.81 14.32
N LYS A 138 -5.52 -8.26 14.25
CA LYS A 138 -6.64 -7.70 15.01
C LYS A 138 -6.49 -7.90 16.52
N ARG A 139 -5.87 -8.99 16.97
CA ARG A 139 -5.51 -9.18 18.38
C ARG A 139 -4.50 -8.13 18.83
N LEU A 140 -3.41 -7.94 18.08
CA LEU A 140 -2.38 -6.95 18.38
C LEU A 140 -2.95 -5.53 18.45
N GLN A 141 -3.74 -5.13 17.46
CA GLN A 141 -4.39 -3.81 17.43
C GLN A 141 -5.29 -3.59 18.66
N ARG A 142 -6.17 -4.56 19.00
CA ARG A 142 -7.04 -4.47 20.18
C ARG A 142 -6.27 -4.48 21.49
N GLU A 143 -5.24 -5.33 21.60
CA GLU A 143 -4.49 -5.49 22.84
C GLU A 143 -3.60 -4.27 23.12
N ILE A 144 -2.97 -3.69 22.10
CA ILE A 144 -2.22 -2.45 22.23
C ILE A 144 -3.15 -1.30 22.60
N ALA A 145 -4.32 -1.17 21.95
CA ALA A 145 -5.31 -0.16 22.33
C ALA A 145 -5.75 -0.32 23.80
N ARG A 146 -6.04 -1.55 24.24
CA ARG A 146 -6.40 -1.86 25.63
C ARG A 146 -5.28 -1.50 26.61
N LEU A 147 -4.03 -1.86 26.31
CA LEU A 147 -2.87 -1.57 27.16
C LEU A 147 -2.55 -0.07 27.21
N LYS A 148 -2.76 0.66 26.11
CA LYS A 148 -2.65 2.13 26.10
C LYS A 148 -3.72 2.80 26.96
N ARG A 149 -4.93 2.22 27.01
CA ARG A 149 -6.04 2.72 27.85
C ARG A 149 -5.87 2.35 29.33
N GLY A 150 -5.16 1.28 29.62
CA GLY A 150 -4.97 0.66 30.94
C GLY A 150 -4.16 1.45 31.99
N ASP A 151 -4.24 2.79 31.96
CA ASP A 151 -3.92 3.68 33.09
C ASP A 151 -5.21 4.32 33.69
N ASP A 152 -6.37 4.18 33.02
CA ASP A 152 -7.68 4.54 33.57
C ASP A 152 -8.75 3.49 33.20
N ALA A 153 -9.24 2.80 34.23
CA ALA A 153 -10.40 1.90 34.28
C ALA A 153 -10.32 0.53 33.56
N GLY A 154 -10.47 -0.52 34.37
CA GLY A 154 -10.85 -1.84 33.91
C GLY A 154 -12.29 -1.84 33.37
N ALA A 155 -12.45 -2.31 32.14
CA ALA A 155 -13.74 -2.76 31.62
C ALA A 155 -13.49 -4.07 30.85
N GLU A 156 -13.92 -5.17 31.47
CA GLU A 156 -14.17 -6.41 30.79
C GLU A 156 -15.39 -6.24 29.88
N GLY A 157 -15.26 -6.56 28.59
CA GLY A 157 -16.36 -7.24 27.89
C GLY A 157 -17.46 -6.42 27.20
N GLU A 158 -17.27 -5.15 26.86
CA GLU A 158 -18.21 -4.48 25.95
C GLU A 158 -17.57 -4.30 24.58
N GLU A 159 -18.20 -4.87 23.56
CA GLU A 159 -18.03 -4.42 22.19
C GLU A 159 -18.40 -2.94 22.19
N GLU A 160 -17.39 -2.06 22.38
CA GLU A 160 -17.53 -0.60 22.40
C GLU A 160 -18.57 -0.20 21.36
N GLU A 161 -19.58 0.57 21.77
CA GLU A 161 -20.58 1.16 20.87
C GLU A 161 -19.82 1.95 19.80
N ARG A 162 -19.57 1.29 18.66
CA ARG A 162 -18.95 1.93 17.51
C ARG A 162 -20.02 2.78 16.86
N GLU A 163 -19.93 4.07 17.09
CA GLU A 163 -20.74 5.02 16.35
C GLU A 163 -20.17 5.11 14.93
N GLU A 164 -20.87 4.55 13.95
CA GLU A 164 -20.53 4.76 12.55
C GLU A 164 -20.79 6.24 12.22
N LEU A 165 -19.71 6.99 12.02
CA LEU A 165 -19.77 8.41 11.69
C LEU A 165 -20.09 8.61 10.21
N PHE A 166 -19.52 7.75 9.34
CA PHE A 166 -19.68 7.85 7.90
C PHE A 166 -19.31 6.53 7.22
N SER A 167 -20.09 6.13 6.22
CA SER A 167 -19.72 5.09 5.27
C SER A 167 -19.94 5.60 3.86
N LEU A 168 -19.01 5.24 2.95
CA LEU A 168 -19.10 5.63 1.55
C LEU A 168 -19.79 4.50 0.78
N SER A 169 -20.98 4.76 0.27
CA SER A 169 -21.70 3.81 -0.59
C SER A 169 -21.02 3.65 -1.95
N ASP A 170 -21.31 2.55 -2.65
CA ASP A 170 -20.77 2.29 -4.00
C ASP A 170 -21.18 3.39 -5.01
N GLU A 171 -22.38 3.95 -4.83
CA GLU A 171 -22.92 5.03 -5.66
C GLU A 171 -22.19 6.35 -5.40
N GLU A 172 -21.98 6.71 -4.12
CA GLU A 172 -21.22 7.90 -3.74
C GLU A 172 -19.76 7.78 -4.15
N LEU A 173 -19.16 6.60 -4.06
CA LEU A 173 -17.80 6.35 -4.52
C LEU A 173 -17.67 6.54 -6.04
N ALA A 174 -18.60 6.00 -6.82
CA ALA A 174 -18.62 6.19 -8.27
C ALA A 174 -18.78 7.68 -8.62
N LEU A 175 -19.66 8.39 -7.91
CA LEU A 175 -19.88 9.82 -8.09
C LEU A 175 -18.63 10.63 -7.69
N VAL A 176 -18.00 10.33 -6.56
CA VAL A 176 -16.74 10.98 -6.14
C VAL A 176 -15.63 10.74 -7.16
N GLY A 177 -15.48 9.53 -7.68
CA GLY A 177 -14.52 9.23 -8.75
C GLY A 177 -14.81 10.02 -10.03
N LEU A 178 -16.08 10.11 -10.42
CA LEU A 178 -16.55 10.87 -11.58
C LEU A 178 -16.23 12.37 -11.47
N LEU A 179 -16.39 12.93 -10.26
CA LEU A 179 -16.20 14.35 -9.96
C LEU A 179 -14.77 14.72 -9.56
N SER A 180 -13.88 13.75 -9.36
CA SER A 180 -12.48 13.96 -8.95
C SER A 180 -11.54 13.98 -10.15
N PHE A 181 -11.86 14.82 -11.14
CA PHE A 181 -10.99 15.01 -12.31
C PHE A 181 -9.74 15.82 -11.94
N ASP A 182 -8.57 15.24 -12.18
CA ASP A 182 -7.27 15.89 -12.01
C ASP A 182 -6.61 16.12 -13.39
N LEU A 183 -6.17 17.35 -13.64
CA LEU A 183 -5.48 17.73 -14.89
C LEU A 183 -4.06 17.16 -14.99
N ARG A 184 -3.48 16.67 -13.89
CA ARG A 184 -2.15 16.02 -13.89
C ARG A 184 -2.15 14.79 -14.80
N GLY A 185 -3.19 13.96 -14.73
CA GLY A 185 -3.29 12.71 -15.51
C GLY A 185 -3.22 12.92 -17.04
N PRO A 186 -4.09 13.77 -17.63
CA PRO A 186 -4.01 14.09 -19.05
C PRO A 186 -2.68 14.76 -19.41
N GLY A 187 -2.14 15.62 -18.54
CA GLY A 187 -0.85 16.28 -18.75
C GLY A 187 0.31 15.28 -18.91
N ILE A 188 0.37 14.26 -18.06
CA ILE A 188 1.38 13.19 -18.15
C ILE A 188 1.21 12.40 -19.45
N LEU A 189 -0.03 12.01 -19.80
CA LEU A 189 -0.29 11.28 -21.04
C LEU A 189 0.04 12.09 -22.29
N LEU A 190 -0.22 13.40 -22.29
CA LEU A 190 0.17 14.31 -23.36
C LEU A 190 1.69 14.44 -23.47
N PHE A 191 2.39 14.56 -22.35
CA PHE A 191 3.85 14.60 -22.32
C PHE A 191 4.45 13.32 -22.92
N LEU A 192 3.95 12.15 -22.52
CA LEU A 192 4.38 10.86 -23.08
C LEU A 192 4.04 10.74 -24.58
N ALA A 193 2.84 11.18 -24.99
CA ALA A 193 2.43 11.19 -26.39
C ALA A 193 3.30 12.11 -27.25
N SER A 194 3.76 13.24 -26.70
CA SER A 194 4.65 14.17 -27.41
C SER A 194 5.97 13.51 -27.82
N GLY A 195 6.50 12.59 -27.01
CA GLY A 195 7.70 11.82 -27.35
C GLY A 195 7.52 10.87 -28.54
N SER A 196 6.27 10.57 -28.90
CA SER A 196 5.93 9.67 -30.01
C SER A 196 5.82 10.39 -31.36
N VAL A 197 5.79 11.72 -31.38
CA VAL A 197 5.61 12.54 -32.59
C VAL A 197 6.64 12.25 -33.69
N PRO A 198 7.95 12.12 -33.41
CA PRO A 198 8.94 11.82 -34.46
C PRO A 198 8.68 10.48 -35.15
N VAL A 199 8.24 9.46 -34.40
CA VAL A 199 7.92 8.13 -34.94
C VAL A 199 6.60 8.15 -35.70
N ALA A 200 5.60 8.87 -35.18
CA ALA A 200 4.29 8.97 -35.80
C ALA A 200 4.30 9.83 -37.08
N SER A 201 5.30 10.70 -37.27
CA SER A 201 5.38 11.61 -38.41
C SER A 201 5.34 10.91 -39.78
N GLY A 202 5.99 9.74 -39.91
CA GLY A 202 5.94 8.94 -41.14
C GLY A 202 4.62 8.19 -41.35
N LEU A 203 3.81 7.99 -40.30
CA LEU A 203 2.49 7.37 -40.41
C LEU A 203 1.40 8.36 -40.83
N ILE A 204 1.63 9.65 -40.57
CA ILE A 204 0.70 10.74 -40.90
C ILE A 204 1.08 11.47 -42.18
N GLU A 205 2.18 11.07 -42.83
CA GLU A 205 2.61 11.60 -44.12
C GLU A 205 1.58 11.25 -45.21
N GLY A 206 1.09 12.26 -45.93
CA GLY A 206 0.05 12.10 -46.95
C GLY A 206 -1.39 12.21 -46.44
N ILE A 207 -1.61 12.41 -45.13
CA ILE A 207 -2.95 12.71 -44.59
C ILE A 207 -3.28 14.19 -44.83
N GLU A 208 -4.48 14.48 -45.34
CA GLU A 208 -4.97 15.85 -45.53
C GLU A 208 -5.11 16.60 -44.20
N GLY A 209 -4.83 17.90 -44.22
CA GLY A 209 -4.86 18.76 -43.02
C GLY A 209 -6.14 18.66 -42.18
N PRO A 210 -7.36 18.67 -42.76
CA PRO A 210 -8.59 18.54 -41.99
C PRO A 210 -8.74 17.18 -41.29
N VAL A 211 -8.35 16.10 -41.96
CA VAL A 211 -8.41 14.74 -41.40
C VAL A 211 -7.41 14.59 -40.26
N LEU A 212 -6.20 15.14 -40.43
CA LEU A 212 -5.17 15.18 -39.40
C LEU A 212 -5.63 15.95 -38.15
N ALA A 213 -6.29 17.10 -38.34
CA ALA A 213 -6.83 17.89 -37.24
C ALA A 213 -7.90 17.13 -36.45
N LEU A 214 -8.83 16.46 -37.14
CA LEU A 214 -9.84 15.60 -36.50
C LEU A 214 -9.21 14.43 -35.74
N GLY A 215 -8.19 13.80 -36.33
CA GLY A 215 -7.41 12.73 -35.67
C GLY A 215 -6.71 13.22 -34.40
N GLY A 216 -6.08 14.40 -34.45
CA GLY A 216 -5.47 15.03 -33.28
C GLY A 216 -6.49 15.30 -32.16
N ILE A 217 -7.66 15.86 -32.49
CA ILE A 217 -8.74 16.08 -31.52
C ILE A 217 -9.23 14.76 -30.93
N ALA A 218 -9.40 13.72 -31.75
CA ALA A 218 -9.81 12.41 -31.27
C ALA A 218 -8.80 11.80 -30.29
N VAL A 219 -7.49 11.95 -30.56
CA VAL A 219 -6.42 11.52 -29.64
C VAL A 219 -6.47 12.31 -28.33
N LEU A 220 -6.66 13.63 -28.39
CA LEU A 220 -6.78 14.46 -27.19
C LEU A 220 -7.99 14.04 -26.34
N LEU A 221 -9.16 13.83 -26.97
CA LEU A 221 -10.35 13.35 -26.28
C LEU A 221 -10.15 11.96 -25.69
N LEU A 222 -9.47 11.06 -26.40
CA LEU A 222 -9.13 9.74 -25.89
C LEU A 222 -8.20 9.83 -24.68
N ILE A 223 -7.18 10.69 -24.71
CA ILE A 223 -6.27 10.90 -23.58
C ILE A 223 -7.06 11.40 -22.35
N VAL A 224 -7.94 12.39 -22.53
CA VAL A 224 -8.79 12.90 -21.44
C VAL A 224 -9.69 11.80 -20.91
N LEU A 225 -10.34 11.01 -21.78
CA LEU A 225 -11.22 9.92 -21.39
C LEU A 225 -10.46 8.82 -20.63
N VAL A 226 -9.32 8.36 -21.14
CA VAL A 226 -8.48 7.34 -20.50
C VAL A 226 -8.00 7.84 -19.15
N SER A 227 -7.53 9.08 -19.06
CA SER A 227 -7.12 9.66 -17.78
C SER A 227 -8.26 9.74 -16.78
N TRP A 228 -9.47 10.08 -17.23
CA TRP A 228 -10.64 10.17 -16.35
C TRP A 228 -11.07 8.80 -15.83
N LEU A 229 -11.13 7.80 -16.71
CA LEU A 229 -11.42 6.41 -16.32
C LEU A 229 -10.36 5.85 -15.37
N ALA A 230 -9.08 6.18 -15.61
CA ALA A 230 -8.01 5.82 -14.69
C ALA A 230 -8.18 6.48 -13.32
N GLY A 231 -8.57 7.76 -13.27
CA GLY A 231 -8.88 8.46 -12.02
C GLY A 231 -10.02 7.80 -11.23
N ILE A 232 -11.10 7.42 -11.92
CA ILE A 232 -12.22 6.66 -11.30
C ILE A 232 -11.71 5.33 -10.74
N ALA A 233 -10.94 4.57 -11.53
CA ALA A 233 -10.40 3.29 -11.10
C ALA A 233 -9.48 3.43 -9.88
N VAL A 234 -8.65 4.48 -9.83
CA VAL A 234 -7.80 4.79 -8.68
C VAL A 234 -8.64 5.17 -7.45
N ALA A 235 -9.67 5.99 -7.62
CA ALA A 235 -10.59 6.34 -6.53
C ALA A 235 -11.26 5.10 -5.94
N VAL A 236 -11.78 4.21 -6.80
CA VAL A 236 -12.36 2.93 -6.36
C VAL A 236 -11.30 2.07 -5.67
N ALA A 237 -10.10 1.94 -6.25
CA ALA A 237 -9.03 1.14 -5.66
C ALA A 237 -8.67 1.60 -4.22
N ASN A 238 -8.71 2.91 -3.96
CA ASN A 238 -8.29 3.51 -2.69
C ASN A 238 -9.41 3.64 -1.66
N TYR A 239 -10.65 3.93 -2.08
CA TYR A 239 -11.75 4.27 -1.18
C TYR A 239 -12.89 3.24 -1.15
N TYR A 240 -12.77 2.11 -1.88
CA TYR A 240 -13.78 1.06 -1.83
C TYR A 240 -14.03 0.55 -0.41
N GLY A 241 -15.32 0.48 -0.04
CA GLY A 241 -15.79 0.09 1.28
C GLY A 241 -15.19 0.97 2.38
N PHE A 242 -15.14 2.29 2.15
CA PHE A 242 -14.68 3.25 3.14
C PHE A 242 -15.70 3.34 4.29
N THR A 243 -15.23 3.17 5.51
CA THR A 243 -16.03 3.34 6.73
C THR A 243 -15.21 4.12 7.74
N LEU A 244 -15.84 5.06 8.43
CA LEU A 244 -15.29 5.83 9.54
C LEU A 244 -16.20 5.62 10.75
N SER A 245 -15.64 5.11 11.83
CA SER A 245 -16.34 4.89 13.08
C SER A 245 -15.58 5.52 14.23
N ARG A 246 -16.30 5.95 15.26
CA ARG A 246 -15.72 6.42 16.50
C ARG A 246 -15.80 5.30 17.54
N ALA A 247 -14.68 5.09 18.23
CA ALA A 247 -14.60 4.20 19.38
C ALA A 247 -13.86 4.95 20.49
N ASP A 248 -14.59 5.37 21.53
CA ASP A 248 -14.10 6.24 22.60
C ASP A 248 -13.43 7.53 22.07
N ASP A 249 -12.12 7.65 22.25
CA ASP A 249 -11.27 8.78 21.85
C ASP A 249 -10.42 8.47 20.60
N GLU A 250 -10.81 7.46 19.81
CA GLU A 250 -10.15 7.07 18.56
C GLU A 250 -11.13 7.05 17.38
N LEU A 251 -10.68 7.53 16.22
CA LEU A 251 -11.32 7.35 14.92
C LEU A 251 -10.74 6.12 14.24
N ARG A 252 -11.59 5.13 13.95
CA ARG A 252 -11.22 3.94 13.19
C ARG A 252 -11.71 4.09 11.76
N TYR A 253 -10.82 3.86 10.80
CA TYR A 253 -11.17 3.89 9.39
C TYR A 253 -10.78 2.58 8.71
N GLU A 254 -11.60 2.16 7.75
CA GLU A 254 -11.27 1.07 6.84
C GLU A 254 -11.42 1.56 5.41
N ARG A 255 -10.52 1.17 4.50
CA ARG A 255 -10.63 1.53 3.08
C ARG A 255 -9.81 0.66 2.14
N GLY A 256 -10.22 0.62 0.88
CA GLY A 256 -9.41 0.12 -0.23
C GLY A 256 -9.83 -1.25 -0.75
N LEU A 257 -9.77 -1.40 -2.08
CA LEU A 257 -10.15 -2.61 -2.80
C LEU A 257 -8.96 -3.56 -2.98
N LEU A 258 -7.88 -3.06 -3.58
CA LEU A 258 -6.69 -3.86 -3.93
C LEU A 258 -5.78 -4.05 -2.73
N ARG A 259 -5.60 -2.98 -1.95
CA ARG A 259 -4.93 -2.98 -0.67
C ARG A 259 -5.90 -2.40 0.35
N ARG A 260 -6.34 -3.24 1.29
CA ARG A 260 -7.22 -2.87 2.38
C ARG A 260 -6.36 -2.33 3.52
N TYR A 261 -6.70 -1.15 3.98
CA TYR A 261 -6.13 -0.48 5.14
C TYR A 261 -7.18 -0.43 6.24
N ASP A 262 -6.73 -0.63 7.47
CA ASP A 262 -7.54 -0.68 8.68
C ASP A 262 -6.72 -0.04 9.79
N GLY A 263 -7.06 1.20 10.10
CA GLY A 263 -6.26 2.07 10.95
C GLY A 263 -7.06 2.74 12.05
N SER A 264 -6.36 3.23 13.06
CA SER A 264 -6.92 3.95 14.20
C SER A 264 -6.14 5.25 14.43
N ILE A 265 -6.87 6.36 14.57
CA ILE A 265 -6.33 7.70 14.75
C ILE A 265 -6.86 8.26 16.09
N PRO A 266 -6.01 8.52 17.09
CA PRO A 266 -6.43 9.18 18.32
C PRO A 266 -6.95 10.61 18.07
N LEU A 267 -8.05 11.00 18.73
CA LEU A 267 -8.66 12.30 18.55
C LEU A 267 -7.79 13.45 19.06
N ASP A 268 -7.03 13.23 20.15
CA ASP A 268 -6.07 14.21 20.69
C ASP A 268 -4.91 14.52 19.73
N LYS A 269 -4.74 13.71 18.68
CA LYS A 269 -3.71 13.86 17.64
C LYS A 269 -4.20 14.59 16.40
N VAL A 270 -5.50 14.82 16.24
CA VAL A 270 -6.05 15.58 15.11
C VAL A 270 -5.67 17.05 15.26
N GLN A 271 -4.87 17.57 14.34
CA GLN A 271 -4.39 18.95 14.37
C GLN A 271 -5.17 19.84 13.41
N THR A 272 -5.29 19.38 12.15
CA THR A 272 -5.95 20.14 11.08
C THR A 272 -7.04 19.30 10.45
N LEU A 273 -8.20 19.92 10.25
CA LEU A 273 -9.28 19.40 9.42
C LEU A 273 -9.43 20.32 8.22
N THR A 274 -9.08 19.83 7.04
CA THR A 274 -9.18 20.58 5.79
C THR A 274 -10.35 20.01 4.98
N ILE A 275 -11.30 20.86 4.62
CA ILE A 275 -12.42 20.50 3.76
C ILE A 275 -12.11 21.01 2.34
N GLU A 276 -12.00 20.08 1.40
CA GLU A 276 -11.71 20.37 0.00
C GLU A 276 -12.95 20.09 -0.86
N ASP A 277 -13.42 21.11 -1.58
CA ASP A 277 -14.43 20.96 -2.61
C ASP A 277 -13.96 21.57 -3.94
N ASN A 278 -14.42 21.00 -5.04
CA ASN A 278 -14.31 21.62 -6.36
C ASN A 278 -15.72 22.08 -6.79
N PRO A 279 -15.85 22.97 -7.78
CA PRO A 279 -17.16 23.50 -8.19
C PRO A 279 -18.19 22.41 -8.52
N LEU A 280 -17.74 21.26 -9.02
CA LEU A 280 -18.59 20.11 -9.32
C LEU A 280 -19.03 19.40 -8.03
N LYS A 281 -18.10 19.00 -7.15
CA LYS A 281 -18.37 18.42 -5.82
C LYS A 281 -19.34 19.30 -5.03
N ARG A 282 -19.10 20.62 -5.01
CA ARG A 282 -19.99 21.61 -4.38
C ARG A 282 -21.39 21.63 -4.99
N ARG A 283 -21.51 21.50 -6.32
CA ARG A 283 -22.81 21.44 -7.01
C ARG A 283 -23.62 20.20 -6.65
N PHE A 284 -22.94 19.10 -6.36
CA PHE A 284 -23.53 17.81 -5.98
C PHE A 284 -23.59 17.58 -4.47
N GLY A 285 -23.14 18.54 -3.65
CA GLY A 285 -23.23 18.46 -2.18
C GLY A 285 -22.14 17.62 -1.51
N TYR A 286 -21.02 17.35 -2.19
CA TYR A 286 -19.90 16.57 -1.67
C TYR A 286 -18.71 17.47 -1.33
N ALA A 287 -17.94 17.04 -0.34
CA ALA A 287 -16.62 17.58 -0.02
C ALA A 287 -15.70 16.45 0.44
N SER A 288 -14.41 16.62 0.27
CA SER A 288 -13.38 15.71 0.78
C SER A 288 -12.85 16.26 2.10
N LEU A 289 -12.70 15.40 3.11
CA LEU A 289 -12.11 15.76 4.40
C LEU A 289 -10.69 15.21 4.46
N ALA A 290 -9.71 16.09 4.58
CA ALA A 290 -8.32 15.75 4.88
C ALA A 290 -8.06 16.01 6.36
N ILE A 291 -7.49 15.01 7.03
CA ILE A 291 -7.14 15.07 8.45
C ILE A 291 -5.62 15.03 8.55
N GLU A 292 -5.04 16.07 9.12
CA GLU A 292 -3.62 16.09 9.47
C GLU A 292 -3.47 15.77 10.95
N THR A 293 -2.59 14.82 11.25
CA THR A 293 -2.35 14.35 12.62
C THR A 293 -0.90 14.56 13.02
N ALA A 294 -0.69 14.82 14.31
CA ALA A 294 0.64 15.08 14.86
C ALA A 294 1.55 13.85 14.71
N GLY A 295 2.63 13.95 13.93
CA GLY A 295 3.62 12.88 13.79
C GLY A 295 3.26 11.78 12.79
N TYR A 296 2.17 11.94 12.02
CA TYR A 296 1.83 11.05 10.91
C TYR A 296 2.55 11.52 9.65
N GLY A 297 3.58 10.77 9.25
CA GLY A 297 4.11 10.85 7.90
C GLY A 297 3.35 9.88 7.02
N PRO A 298 3.02 10.21 5.75
CA PRO A 298 2.45 9.23 4.84
C PRO A 298 3.38 8.02 4.80
N SER A 299 2.89 6.87 5.27
CA SER A 299 3.60 5.60 5.21
C SER A 299 4.01 5.38 3.75
N THR A 300 5.31 5.53 3.48
CA THR A 300 5.88 5.45 2.13
C THR A 300 5.93 3.97 1.74
N GLY A 301 4.76 3.39 1.50
CA GLY A 301 4.59 2.09 0.88
C GLY A 301 4.80 2.21 -0.62
N ASP A 302 6.06 2.07 -1.05
CA ASP A 302 6.52 1.68 -2.39
C ASP A 302 5.53 1.98 -3.54
N GLY A 303 5.64 3.18 -4.12
CA GLY A 303 4.82 3.60 -5.26
C GLY A 303 4.75 5.10 -5.53
N GLY A 304 5.90 5.74 -5.80
CA GLY A 304 5.99 6.95 -6.64
C GLY A 304 5.51 8.29 -6.06
N GLY A 305 6.48 9.10 -5.60
CA GLY A 305 6.47 10.56 -5.74
C GLY A 305 5.77 11.37 -4.62
N PRO A 306 6.46 12.33 -3.99
CA PRO A 306 5.83 13.32 -3.11
C PRO A 306 5.34 14.50 -3.95
N GLU A 307 4.08 14.92 -3.82
CA GLU A 307 3.69 16.24 -4.34
C GLU A 307 2.74 16.96 -3.37
N SER A 308 3.35 17.98 -2.74
CA SER A 308 2.77 19.25 -2.32
C SER A 308 1.76 19.86 -3.31
#